data_AF-A0A836IFC8-F1
#
_entry.id   AF-A0A836IFC8-F1
#
_cell.length_a   1.000
_cell.length_b   1.000
_cell.length_c   1.000
_cell.angle_alpha   90.00
_cell.angle_beta   90.00
_cell.angle_gamma   90.00
#
_symmetry.space_group_name_H-M   'P 1'
#
loop_
_entity.id
_entity.type
_entity.pdbx_description
1 polymer ?
#
loop_
_entity_poly.entity_id
_entity_poly.type
_entity_poly.pdbx_seq_one_letter_code
_entity_poly.pdbx_strand_id
1 'polypeptide(L)'
;MKLLTAVAFIICAVVVMVNHIPDDDVIEPLHDLLLSYKEEALKSRYGDSRSFNHSETRRIYNLLLTEAQKSIMNSQESGDRKAYTCSKMRSQVRRYARSLDGTYSGPLTEIVLQLRDSFVHGIKHLPLALRKDVSESLALQRPFFFHTAIVVRQSFYCLAPTLSGGECPSYTFLRVIRGKGDTEILESCTRSNKGFNNV
;
A
#
# COMPACT_ATOMS: atom_id res chain seq x y z
N MET A 1 -17.09 -27.42 -15.80
CA MET A 1 -16.46 -26.70 -16.95
C MET A 1 -16.89 -25.24 -17.04
N LYS A 2 -18.18 -24.90 -17.12
CA LYS A 2 -18.68 -23.50 -17.24
C LYS A 2 -18.25 -22.53 -16.12
N LEU A 3 -18.13 -23.02 -14.88
CA LEU A 3 -17.70 -22.19 -13.74
C LEU A 3 -16.22 -21.80 -13.84
N LEU A 4 -15.35 -22.73 -14.25
CA LEU A 4 -13.91 -22.48 -14.40
C LEU A 4 -13.63 -21.48 -15.53
N THR A 5 -14.34 -21.59 -16.65
CA THR A 5 -14.24 -20.61 -17.74
C THR A 5 -14.77 -19.24 -17.33
N ALA A 6 -15.89 -19.17 -16.58
CA ALA A 6 -16.41 -17.90 -16.07
C ALA A 6 -15.43 -17.25 -15.08
N VAL A 7 -14.86 -18.03 -14.16
CA VAL A 7 -13.85 -17.54 -13.20
C VAL A 7 -12.59 -17.06 -13.93
N ALA A 8 -12.10 -17.82 -14.91
CA ALA A 8 -10.95 -17.42 -15.72
C ALA A 8 -11.21 -16.11 -16.49
N PHE A 9 -12.41 -15.96 -17.07
CA PHE A 9 -12.81 -14.75 -17.80
C PHE A 9 -12.90 -13.54 -16.87
N ILE A 10 -13.47 -13.71 -15.67
CA ILE A 10 -13.54 -12.66 -14.65
C ILE A 10 -12.12 -12.27 -14.19
N ILE A 11 -11.24 -13.24 -13.95
CA ILE A 11 -9.84 -12.98 -13.57
C ILE A 11 -9.13 -12.21 -14.69
N CYS A 12 -9.26 -12.63 -15.95
CA CYS A 12 -8.67 -11.93 -17.09
C CYS A 12 -9.23 -10.51 -17.24
N ALA A 13 -10.53 -10.32 -17.11
CA ALA A 13 -11.16 -8.99 -17.17
C ALA A 13 -10.66 -8.09 -16.03
N VAL A 14 -10.51 -8.63 -14.83
CA VAL A 14 -9.91 -7.92 -13.68
C VAL A 14 -8.45 -7.57 -13.95
N VAL A 15 -7.65 -8.50 -14.48
CA VAL A 15 -6.23 -8.24 -14.80
C VAL A 15 -6.10 -7.16 -15.89
N VAL A 16 -6.92 -7.21 -16.94
CA VAL A 16 -6.95 -6.21 -18.00
C VAL A 16 -7.38 -4.85 -17.44
N MET A 17 -8.44 -4.81 -16.63
CA MET A 17 -8.88 -3.58 -15.95
C MET A 17 -7.78 -3.01 -15.06
N VAL A 18 -7.11 -3.83 -14.25
CA VAL A 18 -6.03 -3.42 -13.34
C VAL A 18 -4.80 -2.87 -14.10
N ASN A 19 -4.45 -3.47 -15.24
CA ASN A 19 -3.30 -3.07 -16.05
C ASN A 19 -3.57 -1.91 -17.01
N HIS A 20 -4.82 -1.45 -17.16
CA HIS A 20 -5.19 -0.31 -18.03
C HIS A 20 -5.58 0.95 -17.25
N ILE A 21 -5.55 0.92 -15.92
CA ILE A 21 -5.60 2.17 -15.14
C ILE A 21 -4.20 2.78 -15.24
N PRO A 22 -4.04 3.98 -15.81
CA PRO A 22 -2.76 4.67 -15.75
C PRO A 22 -2.33 4.76 -14.29
N ASP A 23 -1.06 4.46 -14.01
CA ASP A 23 -0.48 4.97 -12.77
C ASP A 23 -0.54 6.49 -12.89
N ASP A 24 -1.42 7.12 -12.11
CA ASP A 24 -1.54 8.59 -12.00
C ASP A 24 -0.27 9.25 -11.43
N ASP A 25 0.87 8.56 -11.48
CA ASP A 25 2.13 8.97 -10.89
C ASP A 25 2.85 9.92 -11.86
N VAL A 26 2.23 11.09 -12.10
CA VAL A 26 2.92 12.28 -12.63
C VAL A 26 3.95 12.80 -11.61
N ILE A 27 3.80 12.39 -10.35
CA ILE A 27 4.66 12.80 -9.24
C ILE A 27 5.85 11.84 -9.14
N GLU A 28 7.04 12.35 -9.42
CA GLU A 28 8.27 11.59 -9.26
C GLU A 28 8.68 11.51 -7.76
N PRO A 29 9.00 10.34 -7.19
CA PRO A 29 9.40 10.26 -5.79
C PRO A 29 10.78 10.91 -5.57
N LEU A 30 11.14 11.18 -4.31
CA LEU A 30 12.54 11.52 -3.96
C LEU A 30 13.37 10.25 -4.08
N HIS A 31 13.93 10.01 -5.27
CA HIS A 31 14.54 8.73 -5.65
C HIS A 31 15.66 8.33 -4.69
N ASP A 32 16.61 9.22 -4.41
CA ASP A 32 17.75 8.95 -3.52
C ASP A 32 17.30 8.57 -2.12
N LEU A 33 16.29 9.27 -1.60
CA LEU A 33 15.76 8.95 -0.29
C LEU A 33 15.08 7.59 -0.31
N LEU A 34 14.26 7.31 -1.33
CA LEU A 34 13.55 6.03 -1.47
C LEU A 34 14.50 4.83 -1.61
N LEU A 35 15.63 5.00 -2.29
CA LEU A 35 16.65 3.96 -2.43
C LEU A 35 17.15 3.47 -1.08
N SER A 36 17.32 4.38 -0.10
CA SER A 36 17.72 3.98 1.25
C SER A 36 16.69 3.06 1.92
N TYR A 37 15.39 3.24 1.63
CA TYR A 37 14.31 2.44 2.22
C TYR A 37 13.90 1.24 1.37
N LYS A 38 14.65 0.91 0.29
CA LYS A 38 14.45 -0.37 -0.41
C LYS A 38 14.81 -1.53 0.49
N GLU A 39 14.17 -2.67 0.26
CA GLU A 39 14.29 -3.85 1.10
C GLU A 39 15.75 -4.30 1.25
N GLU A 40 16.55 -4.28 0.18
CA GLU A 40 17.96 -4.67 0.21
C GLU A 40 18.80 -3.71 1.08
N ALA A 41 18.54 -2.41 0.99
CA ALA A 41 19.24 -1.38 1.78
C ALA A 41 18.84 -1.44 3.26
N LEU A 42 17.58 -1.80 3.56
CA LEU A 42 17.12 -2.03 4.93
C LEU A 42 17.73 -3.31 5.51
N LYS A 43 17.75 -4.40 4.74
CA LYS A 43 18.41 -5.67 5.10
C LYS A 43 19.89 -5.48 5.40
N SER A 44 20.59 -4.70 4.57
CA SER A 44 22.00 -4.39 4.80
C SER A 44 22.24 -3.60 6.10
N ARG A 45 21.27 -2.79 6.54
CA ARG A 45 21.42 -1.92 7.73
C ARG A 45 20.95 -2.57 9.03
N TYR A 46 19.87 -3.33 8.98
CA TYR A 46 19.21 -3.87 10.18
C TYR A 46 19.10 -5.41 10.18
N GLY A 47 19.62 -6.08 9.15
CA GLY A 47 19.68 -7.55 9.02
C GLY A 47 18.56 -8.14 8.15
N ASP A 48 18.76 -9.38 7.71
CA ASP A 48 17.83 -10.13 6.85
C ASP A 48 17.24 -11.38 7.53
N SER A 49 17.39 -11.51 8.85
CA SER A 49 16.95 -12.71 9.56
C SER A 49 15.61 -12.49 10.27
N ARG A 50 14.73 -13.51 10.19
CA ARG A 50 13.53 -13.67 11.02
C ARG A 50 13.88 -13.99 12.47
N SER A 51 14.80 -13.20 13.04
CA SER A 51 15.37 -13.41 14.37
C SER A 51 14.70 -12.53 15.43
N PHE A 52 13.96 -11.50 15.02
CA PHE A 52 13.32 -10.57 15.92
C PHE A 52 11.95 -11.09 16.34
N ASN A 53 11.63 -10.88 17.62
CA ASN A 53 10.26 -11.05 18.10
C ASN A 53 9.38 -9.85 17.67
N HIS A 54 8.07 -9.99 17.88
CA HIS A 54 7.09 -9.01 17.42
C HIS A 54 7.36 -7.60 17.98
N SER A 55 7.75 -7.50 19.25
CA SER A 55 8.04 -6.23 19.92
C SER A 55 9.31 -5.57 19.35
N GLU A 56 10.36 -6.36 19.09
CA GLU A 56 11.60 -5.87 18.50
C GLU A 56 11.38 -5.40 17.06
N THR A 57 10.69 -6.19 16.25
CA THR A 57 10.26 -5.79 14.90
C THR A 57 9.46 -4.50 14.94
N ARG A 58 8.56 -4.36 15.92
CA ARG A 58 7.73 -3.16 16.09
C ARG A 58 8.57 -1.93 16.44
N ARG A 59 9.59 -2.09 17.27
CA ARG A 59 10.55 -1.03 17.61
C ARG A 59 11.34 -0.58 16.37
N ILE A 60 11.85 -1.53 15.58
CA ILE A 60 12.55 -1.23 14.31
C ILE A 60 11.61 -0.52 13.33
N TYR A 61 10.38 -1.00 13.18
CA TYR A 61 9.37 -0.37 12.34
C TYR A 61 9.14 1.10 12.73
N ASN A 62 8.96 1.38 14.03
CA ASN A 62 8.75 2.74 14.52
C ASN A 62 9.98 3.62 14.33
N LEU A 63 11.19 3.10 14.58
CA LEU A 63 12.44 3.81 14.33
C LEU A 63 12.56 4.25 12.86
N LEU A 64 12.34 3.31 11.93
CA LEU A 64 12.38 3.58 10.49
C LEU A 64 11.36 4.62 10.05
N LEU A 65 10.15 4.61 10.63
CA LEU A 65 9.14 5.64 10.35
C LEU A 65 9.57 7.03 10.84
N THR A 66 10.19 7.11 12.01
CA THR A 66 10.70 8.38 12.56
C THR A 66 11.86 8.92 11.73
N GLU A 67 12.79 8.05 11.29
CA GLU A 67 13.88 8.44 10.39
C GLU A 67 13.35 8.92 9.04
N ALA A 68 12.43 8.18 8.42
CA ALA A 68 11.81 8.55 7.15
C ALA A 68 11.09 9.89 7.26
N GLN A 69 10.35 10.11 8.35
CA GLN A 69 9.70 11.39 8.63
C GLN A 69 10.72 12.53 8.68
N LYS A 70 11.79 12.39 9.46
CA LYS A 70 12.80 13.44 9.60
C LYS A 70 13.41 13.81 8.25
N SER A 71 13.76 12.81 7.44
CA SER A 71 14.34 13.05 6.12
C SER A 71 13.35 13.70 5.15
N ILE A 72 12.08 13.28 5.15
CA ILE A 72 11.04 13.86 4.28
C ILE A 72 10.73 15.30 4.69
N MET A 73 10.55 15.56 5.99
CA MET A 73 10.20 16.90 6.49
C MET A 73 11.32 17.92 6.27
N ASN A 74 12.58 17.47 6.30
CA ASN A 74 13.75 18.31 6.04
C ASN A 74 14.03 18.56 4.55
N SER A 75 13.37 17.83 3.64
CA SER A 75 13.53 18.06 2.20
C SER A 75 12.85 19.38 1.77
N GLN A 76 13.39 20.05 0.75
CA GLN A 76 12.80 21.27 0.17
C GLN A 76 11.77 20.99 -0.94
N GLU A 77 11.15 19.81 -0.91
CA GLU A 77 10.21 19.35 -1.94
C GLU A 77 8.77 19.80 -1.67
N SER A 78 7.95 19.76 -2.71
CA SER A 78 6.52 20.06 -2.64
C SER A 78 5.75 19.06 -1.77
N GLY A 79 4.60 19.50 -1.23
CA GLY A 79 3.82 18.70 -0.28
C GLY A 79 3.31 17.37 -0.85
N ASP A 80 2.88 17.38 -2.11
CA ASP A 80 2.45 16.20 -2.86
C ASP A 80 3.60 15.20 -3.09
N ARG A 81 4.78 15.69 -3.49
CA ARG A 81 5.97 14.87 -3.68
C ARG A 81 6.45 14.23 -2.38
N LYS A 82 6.42 15.00 -1.29
CA LYS A 82 6.68 14.51 0.06
C LYS A 82 5.66 13.43 0.44
N ALA A 83 4.36 13.68 0.28
CA ALA A 83 3.29 12.75 0.64
C ALA A 83 3.38 11.43 -0.14
N TYR A 84 3.64 11.54 -1.45
CA TYR A 84 3.82 10.40 -2.34
C TYR A 84 5.02 9.54 -1.91
N THR A 85 6.19 10.17 -1.77
CA THR A 85 7.42 9.51 -1.29
C THR A 85 7.21 8.83 0.06
N CYS A 86 6.48 9.49 0.94
CA CYS A 86 6.16 9.00 2.27
C CYS A 86 5.30 7.73 2.25
N SER A 87 4.28 7.70 1.38
CA SER A 87 3.46 6.51 1.14
C SER A 87 4.32 5.33 0.68
N LYS A 88 5.24 5.56 -0.28
CA LYS A 88 6.16 4.54 -0.78
C LYS A 88 7.04 3.97 0.32
N MET A 89 7.70 4.84 1.08
CA MET A 89 8.60 4.43 2.17
C MET A 89 7.87 3.62 3.22
N ARG A 90 6.66 4.04 3.60
CA ARG A 90 5.86 3.31 4.59
C ARG A 90 5.49 1.91 4.11
N SER A 91 5.19 1.74 2.82
CA SER A 91 4.94 0.42 2.22
C SER A 91 6.19 -0.47 2.31
N GLN A 92 7.36 0.06 1.94
CA GLN A 92 8.64 -0.68 2.00
C GLN A 92 9.02 -1.04 3.43
N VAL A 93 8.97 -0.08 4.35
CA VAL A 93 9.27 -0.28 5.78
C VAL A 93 8.33 -1.32 6.41
N ARG A 94 7.05 -1.34 5.99
CA ARG A 94 6.09 -2.37 6.44
C ARG A 94 6.46 -3.76 5.93
N ARG A 95 6.84 -3.88 4.66
CA ARG A 95 7.27 -5.17 4.07
C ARG A 95 8.52 -5.69 4.75
N TYR A 96 9.50 -4.82 4.93
CA TYR A 96 10.73 -5.14 5.63
C TYR A 96 10.47 -5.55 7.09
N ALA A 97 9.65 -4.81 7.83
CA ALA A 97 9.30 -5.22 9.20
C ALA A 97 8.66 -6.62 9.24
N ARG A 98 7.79 -6.97 8.29
CA ARG A 98 7.23 -8.33 8.20
C ARG A 98 8.25 -9.40 7.91
N SER A 99 9.29 -9.10 7.12
CA SER A 99 10.35 -10.07 6.85
C SER A 99 11.24 -10.33 8.06
N LEU A 100 11.27 -9.43 9.04
CA LEU A 100 12.01 -9.58 10.30
C LEU A 100 11.26 -10.37 11.40
N ASP A 101 9.93 -10.35 11.43
CA ASP A 101 9.16 -10.95 12.54
C ASP A 101 9.21 -12.49 12.48
N GLY A 102 9.98 -13.09 13.40
CA GLY A 102 10.06 -14.54 13.57
C GLY A 102 8.90 -15.13 14.38
N THR A 103 8.18 -14.30 15.15
CA THR A 103 7.11 -14.72 16.09
C THR A 103 5.96 -15.42 15.39
N TYR A 104 5.57 -14.88 14.23
CA TYR A 104 4.48 -15.40 13.43
C TYR A 104 4.99 -15.92 12.10
N SER A 105 5.99 -16.81 12.17
CA SER A 105 6.59 -17.41 10.99
C SER A 105 5.69 -18.50 10.40
N GLY A 106 5.40 -18.39 9.10
CA GLY A 106 4.71 -19.42 8.35
C GLY A 106 3.86 -18.89 7.19
N PRO A 107 3.59 -19.73 6.17
CA PRO A 107 2.81 -19.30 5.01
C PRO A 107 1.36 -18.93 5.39
N LEU A 108 0.77 -19.61 6.38
CA LEU A 108 -0.60 -19.33 6.82
C LEU A 108 -0.75 -17.93 7.44
N THR A 109 0.16 -17.53 8.32
CA THR A 109 0.14 -16.19 8.91
C THR A 109 0.28 -15.13 7.82
N GLU A 110 1.23 -15.32 6.89
CA GLU A 110 1.44 -14.39 5.78
C GLU A 110 0.18 -14.24 4.92
N ILE A 111 -0.48 -15.36 4.58
CA ILE A 111 -1.76 -15.35 3.85
C ILE A 111 -2.84 -14.59 4.64
N VAL A 112 -2.97 -14.82 5.95
CA VAL A 112 -3.95 -14.13 6.79
C VAL A 112 -3.68 -12.63 6.85
N LEU A 113 -2.42 -12.22 6.97
CA LEU A 113 -2.03 -10.81 6.97
C LEU A 113 -2.30 -10.14 5.62
N GLN A 114 -2.01 -10.82 4.51
CA GLN A 114 -2.30 -10.35 3.16
C GLN A 114 -3.81 -10.22 2.91
N LEU A 115 -4.60 -11.21 3.34
CA LEU A 115 -6.07 -11.16 3.27
C LEU A 115 -6.63 -10.00 4.08
N ARG A 116 -6.15 -9.82 5.32
CA ARG A 116 -6.55 -8.71 6.19
C ARG A 116 -6.22 -7.37 5.52
N ASP A 117 -5.01 -7.21 5.01
CA ASP A 117 -4.59 -5.98 4.36
C ASP A 117 -5.39 -5.71 3.09
N SER A 118 -5.63 -6.73 2.26
CA SER A 118 -6.47 -6.64 1.06
C SER A 118 -7.90 -6.23 1.40
N PHE A 119 -8.45 -6.77 2.49
CA PHE A 119 -9.75 -6.37 2.98
C PHE A 119 -9.76 -4.92 3.48
N VAL A 120 -8.85 -4.55 4.39
CA VAL A 120 -8.80 -3.24 5.05
C VAL A 120 -8.45 -2.12 4.08
N HIS A 121 -7.54 -2.37 3.14
CA HIS A 121 -7.04 -1.38 2.19
C HIS A 121 -7.63 -1.54 0.79
N GLY A 122 -8.60 -2.44 0.58
CA GLY A 122 -9.19 -2.67 -0.73
C GLY A 122 -10.67 -2.99 -0.61
N ILE A 123 -11.00 -4.27 -0.43
CA ILE A 123 -12.36 -4.84 -0.55
C ILE A 123 -13.40 -4.06 0.28
N LYS A 124 -13.05 -3.62 1.49
CA LYS A 124 -13.93 -2.82 2.36
C LYS A 124 -14.44 -1.53 1.68
N HIS A 125 -13.67 -0.98 0.74
CA HIS A 125 -13.98 0.26 0.03
C HIS A 125 -14.71 0.03 -1.30
N LEU A 126 -14.94 -1.22 -1.71
CA LEU A 126 -15.61 -1.54 -2.97
C LEU A 126 -17.04 -0.96 -3.07
N PRO A 127 -17.90 -1.02 -2.02
CA PRO A 127 -19.24 -0.42 -2.11
C PRO A 127 -19.21 1.10 -2.31
N LEU A 128 -18.22 1.78 -1.72
CA LEU A 128 -18.04 3.22 -1.89
C LEU A 128 -17.59 3.55 -3.31
N ALA A 129 -16.63 2.81 -3.84
CA ALA A 129 -16.12 2.98 -5.20
C ALA A 129 -17.21 2.75 -6.26
N LEU A 130 -17.99 1.67 -6.13
CA LEU A 130 -19.11 1.38 -7.01
C LEU A 130 -20.14 2.52 -7.02
N ARG A 131 -20.46 3.10 -5.87
CA ARG A 131 -21.38 4.24 -5.79
C ARG A 131 -20.85 5.47 -6.50
N LYS A 132 -19.56 5.79 -6.35
CA LYS A 132 -18.91 6.90 -7.07
C LYS A 132 -18.96 6.68 -8.58
N ASP A 133 -18.59 5.49 -9.04
CA ASP A 133 -18.59 5.13 -10.46
C ASP A 133 -19.98 5.14 -11.08
N VAL A 134 -21.02 4.70 -10.35
CA VAL A 134 -22.41 4.82 -10.80
C VAL A 134 -22.82 6.29 -10.93
N SER A 135 -22.51 7.11 -9.92
CA SER A 135 -22.81 8.54 -9.94
C SER A 135 -22.14 9.24 -11.13
N GLU A 136 -20.88 8.95 -11.39
CA GLU A 136 -20.13 9.52 -12.50
C GLU A 136 -20.58 8.97 -13.85
N SER A 137 -20.93 7.69 -13.93
CA SER A 137 -21.49 7.10 -15.15
C SER A 137 -22.80 7.78 -15.57
N LEU A 138 -23.65 8.09 -14.58
CA LEU A 138 -24.90 8.83 -14.80
C LEU A 138 -24.62 10.27 -15.25
N ALA A 139 -23.68 10.97 -14.60
CA ALA A 139 -23.31 12.34 -14.94
C ALA A 139 -22.68 12.45 -16.35
N LEU A 140 -21.84 11.49 -16.72
CA LEU A 140 -21.13 11.44 -18.01
C LEU A 140 -21.94 10.74 -19.12
N GLN A 141 -23.11 10.17 -18.80
CA GLN A 141 -23.94 9.36 -19.71
C GLN A 141 -23.17 8.22 -20.41
N ARG A 142 -22.15 7.66 -19.76
CA ARG A 142 -21.33 6.56 -20.27
C ARG A 142 -20.80 5.70 -19.13
N PRO A 143 -20.53 4.40 -19.34
CA PRO A 143 -19.93 3.57 -18.30
C PRO A 143 -18.57 4.11 -17.83
N PHE A 144 -18.41 4.23 -16.52
CA PHE A 144 -17.20 4.71 -15.86
C PHE A 144 -16.87 3.81 -14.67
N PHE A 145 -15.63 3.33 -14.56
CA PHE A 145 -15.22 2.30 -13.57
C PHE A 145 -13.91 2.62 -12.86
N PHE A 146 -13.46 3.87 -12.89
CA PHE A 146 -12.14 4.27 -12.39
C PHE A 146 -11.95 3.97 -10.90
N HIS A 147 -12.93 4.31 -10.06
CA HIS A 147 -12.81 4.11 -8.61
C HIS A 147 -12.79 2.62 -8.26
N THR A 148 -13.66 1.85 -8.90
CA THR A 148 -13.75 0.39 -8.72
C THR A 148 -12.46 -0.27 -9.14
N ALA A 149 -11.91 0.15 -10.29
CA ALA A 149 -10.66 -0.37 -10.80
C ALA A 149 -9.49 -0.08 -9.84
N ILE A 150 -9.42 1.13 -9.25
CA ILE A 150 -8.40 1.47 -8.22
C ILE A 150 -8.55 0.56 -6.99
N VAL A 151 -9.77 0.32 -6.50
CA VAL A 151 -9.99 -0.58 -5.36
C VAL A 151 -9.59 -2.01 -5.66
N VAL A 152 -9.90 -2.52 -6.85
CA VAL A 152 -9.52 -3.88 -7.27
C VAL A 152 -8.00 -4.00 -7.38
N ARG A 153 -7.34 -3.02 -8.02
CA ARG A 153 -5.88 -2.93 -8.11
C ARG A 153 -5.25 -2.92 -6.72
N GLN A 154 -5.76 -2.10 -5.82
CA GLN A 154 -5.27 -2.01 -4.45
C GLN A 154 -5.45 -3.32 -3.67
N SER A 155 -6.58 -4.00 -3.87
CA SER A 155 -6.85 -5.31 -3.26
C SER A 155 -5.82 -6.34 -3.70
N PHE A 156 -5.45 -6.34 -4.99
CA PHE A 156 -4.39 -7.20 -5.52
C PHE A 156 -3.00 -6.84 -4.98
N TYR A 157 -2.67 -5.55 -4.90
CA TYR A 157 -1.38 -5.09 -4.35
C TYR A 157 -1.15 -5.50 -2.90
N CYS A 158 -2.22 -5.54 -2.12
CA CYS A 158 -2.19 -5.99 -0.74
C CYS A 158 -2.21 -7.52 -0.60
N LEU A 159 -2.92 -8.22 -1.49
CA LEU A 159 -3.07 -9.67 -1.43
C LEU A 159 -1.81 -10.39 -1.93
N ALA A 160 -1.16 -9.88 -2.98
CA ALA A 160 0.00 -10.50 -3.61
C ALA A 160 1.13 -9.47 -3.79
N PRO A 161 1.73 -8.97 -2.70
CA PRO A 161 2.73 -7.89 -2.76
C PRO A 161 3.99 -8.28 -3.55
N THR A 162 4.38 -9.57 -3.52
CA THR A 162 5.54 -10.09 -4.26
C THR A 162 5.32 -10.20 -5.76
N LEU A 163 4.08 -10.47 -6.20
CA LEU A 163 3.73 -10.58 -7.62
C LEU A 163 3.39 -9.23 -8.24
N SER A 164 2.84 -8.31 -7.45
CA SER A 164 2.28 -7.07 -7.96
C SER A 164 3.29 -5.93 -8.09
N GLY A 165 4.35 -5.92 -7.27
CA GLY A 165 5.30 -4.81 -7.18
C GLY A 165 4.71 -3.49 -6.62
N GLY A 166 3.39 -3.34 -6.61
CA GLY A 166 2.67 -2.14 -6.19
C GLY A 166 2.60 -1.94 -4.68
N GLU A 167 2.08 -0.80 -4.22
CA GLU A 167 2.09 -0.42 -2.80
C GLU A 167 0.81 -0.78 -2.06
N CYS A 168 0.91 -1.09 -0.77
CA CYS A 168 -0.25 -1.39 0.08
C CYS A 168 -0.26 -0.60 1.39
N PRO A 169 -1.11 0.45 1.53
CA PRO A 169 -1.91 1.10 0.47
C PRO A 169 -1.05 1.99 -0.45
N SER A 170 -1.51 2.23 -1.68
CA SER A 170 -0.90 3.19 -2.61
C SER A 170 -1.36 4.62 -2.33
N TYR A 171 -0.55 5.59 -2.76
CA TYR A 171 -0.88 7.01 -2.65
C TYR A 171 -2.19 7.36 -3.38
N THR A 172 -2.37 6.88 -4.61
CA THR A 172 -3.60 7.09 -5.40
C THR A 172 -4.83 6.56 -4.68
N PHE A 173 -4.75 5.37 -4.07
CA PHE A 173 -5.84 4.85 -3.26
C PHE A 173 -6.14 5.75 -2.05
N LEU A 174 -5.12 6.24 -1.36
CA LEU A 174 -5.31 7.15 -0.23
C LEU A 174 -5.99 8.46 -0.65
N ARG A 175 -5.63 9.03 -1.81
CA ARG A 175 -6.24 10.28 -2.31
C ARG A 175 -7.63 10.06 -2.88
N VAL A 176 -7.76 9.20 -3.89
CA VAL A 176 -8.98 9.08 -4.71
C VAL A 176 -10.08 8.32 -3.98
N ILE A 177 -9.73 7.22 -3.31
CA ILE A 177 -10.72 6.36 -2.64
C ILE A 177 -10.97 6.82 -1.21
N ARG A 178 -9.89 7.04 -0.44
CA ARG A 178 -10.02 7.47 0.96
C ARG A 178 -10.21 8.98 1.14
N GLY A 179 -10.09 9.77 0.07
CA GLY A 179 -10.31 11.22 0.12
C GLY A 179 -9.26 11.97 0.93
N LYS A 180 -8.07 11.38 1.16
CA LYS A 180 -7.06 12.01 1.99
C LYS A 180 -6.31 13.11 1.26
N GLY A 181 -6.10 14.23 1.94
CA GLY A 181 -5.19 15.29 1.47
C GLY A 181 -3.71 14.92 1.69
N ASP A 182 -2.80 15.60 0.98
CA ASP A 182 -1.36 15.35 1.11
C ASP A 182 -0.84 15.58 2.53
N THR A 183 -1.37 16.58 3.22
CA THR A 183 -1.08 16.85 4.64
C THR A 183 -1.50 15.68 5.53
N GLU A 184 -2.70 15.12 5.32
CA GLU A 184 -3.18 13.96 6.08
C GLU A 184 -2.40 12.68 5.77
N ILE A 185 -1.95 12.52 4.53
CA ILE A 185 -1.08 11.42 4.12
C ILE A 185 0.27 11.54 4.84
N LEU A 186 0.89 12.72 4.81
CA LEU A 186 2.13 13.02 5.53
C LEU A 186 2.01 12.81 7.03
N GLU A 187 0.96 13.32 7.67
CA GLU A 187 0.71 13.07 9.09
C GLU A 187 0.58 11.57 9.37
N SER A 188 -0.10 10.83 8.51
CA SER A 188 -0.30 9.40 8.71
C SER A 188 0.96 8.55 8.54
N CYS A 189 1.99 9.06 7.86
CA CYS A 189 3.28 8.39 7.81
C CYS A 189 3.97 8.30 9.16
N THR A 190 3.77 9.33 9.98
CA THR A 190 4.41 9.48 11.29
C THR A 190 3.69 8.69 12.38
N ARG A 191 2.42 8.36 12.14
CA ARG A 191 1.56 7.71 13.12
C ARG A 191 1.59 6.20 12.94
N SER A 192 2.16 5.54 13.93
CA SER A 192 1.97 4.12 14.17
C SER A 192 0.83 3.93 15.18
N ASN A 193 0.10 2.81 15.13
CA ASN A 193 -1.03 2.60 16.04
C ASN A 193 -0.56 2.59 17.51
N LYS A 194 -1.04 3.56 18.31
CA LYS A 194 -0.63 3.76 19.71
C LYS A 194 -0.83 2.53 20.58
N GLY A 195 -1.87 1.73 20.32
CA GLY A 195 -2.14 0.48 21.06
C GLY A 195 -1.06 -0.59 20.86
N PHE A 196 -0.23 -0.46 19.82
CA PHE A 196 0.90 -1.34 19.53
C PHE A 196 2.25 -0.62 19.69
N ASN A 197 2.29 0.59 20.27
CA ASN A 197 3.54 1.32 20.51
C ASN A 197 4.04 1.19 21.95
N ASN A 198 3.22 0.63 22.85
CA ASN A 198 3.56 0.36 24.26
C ASN A 198 3.88 -1.12 24.50
N VAL A 199 4.28 -1.85 23.46
CA VAL A 199 4.77 -3.23 23.53
C VAL A 199 6.28 -3.23 23.39
#